data_AF-A0A847C8G7-F1
#
_entry.id   AF-A0A847C8G7-F1
#
_cell.length_a   1.000
_cell.length_b   1.000
_cell.length_c   1.000
_cell.angle_alpha   90.00
_cell.angle_beta   90.00
_cell.angle_gamma   90.00
#
_symmetry.space_group_name_H-M   'P 1'
#
loop_
_entity.id
_entity.type
_entity.pdbx_description
1 polymer ?
#
loop_
_entity_poly.entity_id
_entity_poly.type
_entity_poly.pdbx_seq_one_letter_code
_entity_poly.pdbx_strand_id
1 'polypeptide(L)'
;MNQKKQTTMYSLFEFQERAVSQLQEHIIEGLKESSPQTKVLLEAPTGSGKPVMAAALLERLVATLKMRPGLNDNIAFIWFAPNTLHIQSYDSLNRLYEDNRKINCIRKSVPLSNGTLLV
;
A
#
# COMPACT_ATOMS: atom_id res chain seq x y z
N MET A 1 30.04 16.26 -2.00
CA MET A 1 29.03 16.46 -3.06
C MET A 1 27.70 15.93 -2.54
N ASN A 2 26.88 16.78 -1.93
CA ASN A 2 25.62 16.37 -1.32
C ASN A 2 24.54 16.32 -2.39
N GLN A 3 24.21 15.13 -2.88
CA GLN A 3 23.00 14.92 -3.64
C GLN A 3 21.81 15.07 -2.69
N LYS A 4 21.07 16.17 -2.81
CA LYS A 4 19.74 16.29 -2.20
C LYS A 4 18.90 15.15 -2.75
N LYS A 5 18.55 14.16 -1.90
CA LYS A 5 17.56 13.14 -2.25
C LYS A 5 16.27 13.85 -2.64
N GLN A 6 15.87 13.72 -3.90
CA GLN A 6 14.60 14.21 -4.41
C GLN A 6 13.49 13.34 -3.79
N THR A 7 12.87 13.82 -2.73
CA THR A 7 11.64 13.23 -2.20
C THR A 7 10.60 13.24 -3.31
N THR A 8 10.22 12.06 -3.80
CA THR A 8 9.20 11.96 -4.85
C THR A 8 7.83 12.17 -4.20
N MET A 9 7.42 13.44 -4.09
CA MET A 9 6.10 13.80 -3.58
C MET A 9 5.10 13.64 -4.72
N TYR A 10 4.24 12.62 -4.66
CA TYR A 10 3.14 12.45 -5.60
C TYR A 10 1.84 12.92 -4.94
N SER A 11 1.02 13.65 -5.70
CA SER A 11 -0.35 14.00 -5.30
C SER A 11 -1.34 13.14 -6.07
N LEU A 12 -2.42 12.73 -5.40
CA LEU A 12 -3.52 12.04 -6.05
C LEU A 12 -4.42 13.05 -6.77
N PHE A 13 -4.88 12.69 -7.97
CA PHE A 13 -6.00 13.41 -8.58
C PHE A 13 -7.26 13.21 -7.73
N GLU A 14 -8.22 14.14 -7.81
CA GLU A 14 -9.44 14.09 -7.00
C GLU A 14 -10.21 12.77 -7.14
N PHE A 15 -10.26 12.20 -8.35
CA PHE A 15 -10.91 10.90 -8.56
C PHE A 15 -10.14 9.73 -7.90
N GLN A 16 -8.81 9.80 -7.89
CA GLN A 16 -7.96 8.81 -7.23
C GLN A 16 -8.08 8.93 -5.71
N GLU A 17 -8.12 10.16 -5.21
CA GLU A 17 -8.33 10.47 -3.79
C GLU A 17 -9.65 9.88 -3.29
N ARG A 18 -10.75 10.11 -4.03
CA ARG A 18 -12.06 9.53 -3.70
C ARG A 18 -12.02 8.00 -3.72
N ALA A 19 -11.41 7.40 -4.74
CA ALA A 19 -11.29 5.95 -4.84
C ALA A 19 -10.49 5.35 -3.68
N VAL A 20 -9.37 5.97 -3.31
CA VAL A 20 -8.53 5.52 -2.18
C VAL A 20 -9.28 5.61 -0.86
N SER A 21 -10.01 6.70 -0.61
CA SER A 21 -10.79 6.86 0.62
C SER A 21 -11.91 5.82 0.73
N GLN A 22 -12.64 5.57 -0.36
CA GLN A 22 -13.69 4.53 -0.40
C GLN A 22 -13.13 3.12 -0.17
N LEU A 23 -12.01 2.79 -0.81
CA LEU A 23 -11.33 1.51 -0.61
C LEU A 23 -10.87 1.34 0.84
N GLN A 24 -10.32 2.40 1.43
CA GLN A 24 -9.86 2.39 2.80
C GLN A 24 -11.00 2.12 3.79
N GLU A 25 -12.12 2.83 3.65
CA GLU A 25 -13.30 2.62 4.48
C GLU A 25 -13.79 1.18 4.38
N HIS A 26 -13.93 0.66 3.16
CA HIS A 26 -14.40 -0.71 2.94
C HIS A 26 -13.49 -1.77 3.56
N ILE A 27 -12.17 -1.60 3.48
CA ILE A 27 -11.21 -2.49 4.13
C ILE A 27 -11.32 -2.40 5.64
N ILE A 28 -11.41 -1.20 6.21
CA ILE A 28 -11.50 -1.03 7.67
C ILE A 28 -12.79 -1.64 8.24
N GLU A 29 -13.93 -1.47 7.55
CA GLU A 29 -15.16 -2.14 7.97
C GLU A 29 -15.01 -3.66 7.86
N GLY A 30 -14.43 -4.18 6.78
CA GLY A 30 -14.14 -5.60 6.63
C GLY A 30 -13.25 -6.18 7.73
N LEU A 31 -12.24 -5.43 8.21
CA LEU A 31 -11.38 -5.84 9.32
C LEU A 31 -12.10 -5.95 10.68
N LYS A 32 -13.30 -5.36 10.83
CA LYS A 32 -14.13 -5.52 12.02
C LYS A 32 -15.02 -6.77 11.96
N GLU A 33 -15.23 -7.31 10.77
CA GLU A 33 -16.04 -8.50 10.59
C GLU A 33 -15.28 -9.75 11.07
N SER A 34 -16.01 -10.75 11.57
CA SER A 34 -15.44 -12.05 11.91
C SER A 34 -15.12 -12.93 10.69
N SER A 35 -15.52 -12.48 9.49
CA SER A 35 -15.25 -13.18 8.24
C SER A 35 -13.76 -13.06 7.87
N PRO A 36 -13.06 -14.17 7.59
CA PRO A 36 -11.64 -14.14 7.28
C PRO A 36 -11.30 -13.55 5.90
N GLN A 37 -12.31 -13.26 5.05
CA GLN A 37 -12.09 -12.82 3.67
C GLN A 37 -13.08 -11.73 3.25
N THR A 38 -12.66 -10.47 3.32
CA THR A 38 -13.34 -9.34 2.67
C THR A 38 -12.74 -9.11 1.28
N LYS A 39 -13.56 -9.19 0.24
CA LYS A 39 -13.12 -8.92 -1.15
C LYS A 39 -13.27 -7.43 -1.45
N VAL A 40 -12.22 -6.84 -2.00
CA VAL A 40 -12.21 -5.43 -2.41
C VAL A 40 -11.72 -5.32 -3.85
N LEU A 41 -12.42 -4.56 -4.68
CA LEU A 41 -12.12 -4.41 -6.11
C LEU A 41 -11.88 -2.94 -6.46
N LEU A 42 -10.72 -2.65 -7.06
CA LEU A 42 -10.44 -1.37 -7.71
C LEU A 42 -10.57 -1.53 -9.24
N GLU A 43 -11.75 -1.22 -9.77
CA GLU A 43 -12.00 -1.15 -11.21
C GLU A 43 -11.75 0.27 -11.74
N ALA A 44 -11.06 0.37 -12.88
CA ALA A 44 -10.63 1.61 -13.53
C ALA A 44 -9.90 1.26 -14.84
N PRO A 45 -9.86 2.16 -15.84
CA PRO A 45 -9.09 1.96 -17.06
C PRO A 45 -7.57 1.82 -16.85
N THR A 46 -6.89 1.24 -17.85
CA THR A 46 -5.43 1.29 -17.94
C THR A 46 -4.95 2.75 -18.06
N GLY A 47 -3.88 3.10 -17.36
CA GLY A 47 -3.36 4.48 -17.33
C GLY A 47 -3.99 5.38 -16.26
N SER A 48 -5.06 4.96 -15.58
CA SER A 48 -5.68 5.75 -14.50
C SER A 48 -4.87 5.79 -13.19
N GLY A 49 -3.72 5.10 -13.13
CA GLY A 49 -2.83 5.12 -11.96
C GLY A 49 -3.22 4.15 -10.84
N LYS A 50 -3.78 2.97 -11.15
CA LYS A 50 -4.11 1.94 -10.14
C LYS A 50 -2.96 1.62 -9.18
N PRO A 51 -1.71 1.42 -9.64
CA PRO A 51 -0.61 1.13 -8.71
C PRO A 51 -0.35 2.30 -7.74
N VAL A 52 -0.49 3.55 -8.21
CA VAL A 52 -0.34 4.75 -7.38
C VAL A 52 -1.45 4.83 -6.31
N MET A 53 -2.70 4.55 -6.70
CA MET A 53 -3.82 4.48 -5.77
C MET A 53 -3.62 3.38 -4.72
N ALA A 54 -3.20 2.19 -5.15
CA ALA A 54 -2.91 1.09 -4.25
C ALA A 54 -1.76 1.43 -3.30
N ALA A 55 -0.68 2.06 -3.77
CA ALA A 55 0.42 2.50 -2.93
C ALA A 55 -0.05 3.50 -1.84
N ALA A 56 -0.88 4.47 -2.22
CA ALA A 56 -1.46 5.43 -1.28
C ALA A 56 -2.39 4.76 -0.26
N LEU A 57 -3.20 3.79 -0.70
CA LEU A 57 -4.09 3.02 0.16
C LEU A 57 -3.30 2.26 1.23
N LEU A 58 -2.22 1.57 0.86
CA LEU A 58 -1.37 0.84 1.80
C LEU A 58 -0.81 1.76 2.89
N GLU A 59 -0.29 2.93 2.51
CA GLU A 59 0.20 3.91 3.49
C GLU A 59 -0.90 4.37 4.46
N ARG A 60 -2.08 4.68 3.93
CA ARG A 60 -3.21 5.16 4.74
C ARG A 60 -3.74 4.10 5.68
N LEU A 61 -3.76 2.83 5.26
CA LEU A 61 -4.14 1.71 6.11
C LEU A 61 -3.19 1.57 7.29
N VAL A 62 -1.87 1.56 7.03
CA VAL A 62 -0.86 1.48 8.11
C VAL A 62 -1.00 2.64 9.09
N ALA A 63 -1.14 3.87 8.58
CA ALA A 63 -1.30 5.05 9.43
C ALA A 63 -2.60 4.97 10.27
N THR A 64 -3.70 4.55 9.64
CA THR A 64 -5.02 4.50 10.28
C THR A 64 -5.11 3.42 11.34
N LEU A 65 -4.57 2.23 11.07
CA LEU A 65 -4.60 1.12 12.00
C LEU A 65 -3.75 1.42 13.25
N LYS A 66 -2.61 2.10 13.09
CA LYS A 66 -1.80 2.58 14.23
C LYS A 66 -2.52 3.62 15.11
N MET A 67 -3.42 4.42 14.53
CA MET A 67 -4.10 5.52 15.22
C MET A 67 -5.48 5.13 15.77
N ARG A 68 -6.08 4.02 15.34
CA ARG A 68 -7.44 3.62 15.75
C ARG A 68 -7.39 2.54 16.83
N PRO A 69 -7.75 2.86 18.08
CA PRO A 69 -7.85 1.87 19.15
C PRO A 69 -8.87 0.78 18.79
N GLY A 70 -8.54 -0.47 19.12
CA GLY A 70 -9.43 -1.62 18.92
C GLY A 70 -9.29 -2.34 17.57
N LEU A 71 -8.46 -1.84 16.65
CA LEU A 71 -8.06 -2.57 15.45
C LEU A 71 -6.64 -3.12 15.61
N ASN A 72 -6.38 -4.31 15.06
CA ASN A 72 -5.05 -4.90 15.04
C ASN A 72 -4.16 -4.17 14.02
N ASP A 73 -3.07 -3.57 14.48
CA ASP A 73 -2.08 -2.89 13.64
C ASP A 73 -0.94 -3.81 13.18
N ASN A 74 -0.90 -5.05 13.67
CA ASN A 74 -0.01 -6.09 13.19
C ASN A 74 -0.51 -6.68 11.86
N ILE A 75 -0.19 -5.98 10.78
CA ILE A 75 -0.59 -6.32 9.42
C ILE A 75 0.61 -6.60 8.52
N ALA A 76 0.37 -7.39 7.47
CA ALA A 76 1.28 -7.59 6.37
C ALA A 76 0.49 -7.52 5.05
N PHE A 77 1.15 -7.09 3.99
CA PHE A 77 0.55 -7.01 2.66
C PHE A 77 1.29 -7.95 1.72
N ILE A 78 0.55 -8.61 0.84
CA ILE A 78 1.11 -9.47 -0.20
C ILE A 78 0.68 -8.89 -1.55
N TRP A 79 1.65 -8.58 -2.39
CA TRP A 79 1.45 -7.95 -3.68
C TRP A 79 1.81 -8.92 -4.80
N PHE A 80 0.78 -9.44 -5.48
CA PHE A 80 0.98 -10.26 -6.66
C PHE A 80 0.80 -9.43 -7.93
N ALA A 81 1.74 -9.55 -8.86
CA ALA A 81 1.61 -8.99 -10.20
C ALA A 81 2.07 -10.02 -11.24
N PRO A 82 1.42 -10.10 -12.41
CA PRO A 82 1.78 -11.07 -13.44
C PRO A 82 3.14 -10.75 -14.07
N ASN A 83 3.82 -11.79 -14.55
CA ASN A 83 5.11 -11.70 -15.26
C ASN A 83 6.18 -10.95 -14.44
N THR A 84 6.95 -10.05 -15.06
CA THR A 84 8.01 -9.26 -14.43
C THR A 84 7.53 -7.95 -13.80
N LEU A 85 6.22 -7.67 -13.82
CA LEU A 85 5.65 -6.43 -13.26
C LEU A 85 5.82 -6.33 -11.74
N HIS A 86 6.01 -7.46 -11.05
CA HIS A 86 6.32 -7.48 -9.62
C HIS A 86 7.69 -6.83 -9.33
N ILE A 87 8.68 -6.95 -10.23
CA ILE A 87 10.00 -6.30 -10.08
C ILE A 87 9.86 -4.79 -10.18
N GLN A 88 9.17 -4.30 -11.21
CA GLN A 88 8.95 -2.86 -11.42
C GLN A 88 8.09 -2.26 -10.30
N SER A 89 7.09 -3.00 -9.84
CA SER A 89 6.25 -2.59 -8.71
C SER A 89 7.06 -2.55 -7.42
N TYR A 90 7.93 -3.55 -7.17
CA TYR A 90 8.84 -3.57 -6.03
C TYR A 90 9.75 -2.34 -6.03
N ASP A 91 10.46 -2.08 -7.14
CA ASP A 91 11.39 -0.95 -7.21
C ASP A 91 10.68 0.39 -6.97
N SER A 92 9.48 0.54 -7.52
CA SER A 92 8.65 1.75 -7.35
C SER A 92 8.17 1.92 -5.91
N LEU A 93 7.62 0.87 -5.30
CA LEU A 93 7.10 0.90 -3.93
C LEU A 93 8.23 1.03 -2.91
N ASN A 94 9.34 0.32 -3.11
CA ASN A 94 10.50 0.39 -2.25
C ASN A 94 11.08 1.81 -2.27
N ARG A 95 11.27 2.42 -3.44
CA ARG A 95 11.71 3.81 -3.55
C ARG A 95 10.73 4.78 -2.87
N LEU A 96 9.43 4.55 -2.99
CA LEU A 96 8.40 5.40 -2.41
C LEU A 96 8.41 5.34 -0.87
N TYR A 97 8.57 4.14 -0.31
CA TYR A 97 8.47 3.94 1.13
C TYR A 97 9.80 4.04 1.88
N GLU A 98 10.95 3.82 1.21
CA GLU A 98 12.29 3.99 1.80
C GLU A 98 12.50 5.38 2.37
N ASP A 99 12.08 6.41 1.63
CA ASP A 99 12.27 7.81 2.03
C ASP A 99 11.46 8.18 3.29
N ASN A 100 10.34 7.51 3.53
CA ASN A 100 9.44 7.80 4.64
C ASN A 100 9.43 6.74 5.75
N ARG A 101 10.16 5.62 5.57
CA ARG A 101 10.18 4.42 6.45
C ARG A 101 8.79 3.96 6.91
N LYS A 102 7.77 4.16 6.08
CA LYS A 102 6.36 3.87 6.43
C LYS A 102 6.04 2.39 6.36
N ILE A 103 6.58 1.72 5.34
CA ILE A 103 6.34 0.30 5.01
C ILE A 103 7.68 -0.30 4.60
N ASN A 104 7.98 -1.51 5.08
CA ASN A 104 9.18 -2.23 4.67
C ASN A 104 8.84 -3.17 3.50
N CYS A 105 9.48 -2.99 2.34
CA CYS A 105 9.29 -3.86 1.18
C CYS A 105 10.30 -5.01 1.21
N ILE A 106 9.81 -6.24 1.30
CA ILE A 106 10.65 -7.45 1.29
C ILE A 106 10.40 -8.24 0.01
N ARG A 107 11.49 -8.56 -0.69
CA ARG A 107 11.48 -9.58 -1.74
C ARG A 107 11.59 -10.95 -1.07
N LYS A 108 10.90 -11.97 -1.60
CA LYS A 108 10.69 -13.33 -1.04
C LYS A 108 11.92 -14.10 -0.48
N SER A 109 13.13 -13.56 -0.47
CA SER A 109 14.33 -14.19 0.07
C SER A 109 14.63 -13.93 1.56
N VAL A 110 13.78 -13.21 2.31
CA VAL A 110 14.09 -12.78 3.70
C VAL A 110 12.97 -13.18 4.69
N PRO A 111 13.29 -13.58 5.94
CA PRO A 111 12.31 -13.85 6.99
C PRO A 111 11.46 -12.61 7.33
N LEU A 112 10.17 -12.81 7.58
CA LEU A 112 9.19 -11.72 7.72
C LEU A 112 9.13 -11.15 9.15
N SER A 113 9.00 -9.82 9.23
CA SER A 113 8.60 -9.06 10.43
C SER A 113 7.30 -8.27 10.16
N ASN A 114 6.65 -7.75 11.21
CA ASN A 114 5.38 -7.01 11.09
C ASN A 114 5.51 -5.75 10.22
N GLY A 115 4.49 -5.44 9.40
CA GLY A 115 4.49 -4.29 8.48
C GLY A 115 5.22 -4.52 7.14
N THR A 116 5.42 -5.78 6.75
CA THR A 116 6.12 -6.15 5.52
C THR A 116 5.17 -6.22 4.32
N LEU A 117 5.54 -5.56 3.22
CA LEU A 117 5.01 -5.84 1.89
C LEU A 117 5.85 -6.93 1.23
N LEU A 118 5.26 -8.10 0.96
CA LEU A 118 5.88 -9.14 0.15
C LEU A 118 5.51 -8.92 -1.32
N VAL A 119 6.52 -8.80 -2.17
CA VAL A 119 6.37 -8.71 -3.64
C VAL A 119 6.90 -9.97 -4.30
#